data_AF-A0A0E0MEY4-F1
#
_entry.id   AF-A0A0E0MEY4-F1
#
_cell.length_a   1.000
_cell.length_b   1.000
_cell.length_c   1.000
_cell.angle_alpha   90.00
_cell.angle_beta   90.00
_cell.angle_gamma   90.00
#
_symmetry.space_group_name_H-M   'P 1'
#
loop_
_entity.id
_entity.type
_entity.pdbx_description
1 polymer ?
#
loop_
_entity_poly.entity_id
_entity_poly.type
_entity_poly.pdbx_seq_one_letter_code
_entity_poly.pdbx_strand_id
1 'polypeptide(L)'
;MLASIKLEVMSPSGEAPDEGSIAVEFHMPPICSPLVRPGRPAEVAPVISKTLEDILMSSGMLNLKELCLISGKASWLAFLDVYCLNADGSLFDAALISAVAAFTYLEIPLVSVGDDGRVFTVGGNEGKAKYELVNREKRKLTITNVPFSLTCALHKDNVLVDPTAEEESIIETYVTIVLDSSDQIVSIQKPGGAVTSMATIKECISLAKDRRRKLREILMDSVEAMEVEQTD
;
A
#
# COMPACT_ATOMS: atom_id res chain seq x y z
N MET A 1 11.28 5.10 1.68
CA MET A 1 10.38 4.78 0.55
C MET A 1 9.57 6.02 0.22
N LEU A 2 9.20 6.21 -1.04
CA LEU A 2 8.28 7.26 -1.47
C LEU A 2 7.07 6.58 -2.12
N ALA A 3 5.87 6.86 -1.64
CA ALA A 3 4.64 6.34 -2.24
C ALA A 3 3.82 7.49 -2.82
N SER A 4 3.30 7.31 -4.02
CA SER A 4 2.43 8.27 -4.70
C SER A 4 1.20 7.54 -5.21
N ILE A 5 0.05 8.20 -5.13
CA ILE A 5 -1.20 7.67 -5.69
C ILE A 5 -1.71 8.61 -6.76
N LYS A 6 -1.97 8.06 -7.94
CA LYS A 6 -2.60 8.76 -9.05
C LYS A 6 -3.97 8.16 -9.32
N LEU A 7 -4.99 9.00 -9.44
CA LEU A 7 -6.36 8.59 -9.75
C LEU A 7 -6.67 8.85 -11.22
N GLU A 8 -7.14 7.81 -11.92
CA GLU A 8 -7.64 7.91 -13.30
C GLU A 8 -9.05 7.31 -13.40
N VAL A 9 -9.88 7.85 -14.29
CA VAL A 9 -11.22 7.30 -14.54
C VAL A 9 -11.10 6.17 -15.56
N MET A 10 -11.54 4.98 -15.19
CA MET A 10 -11.62 3.82 -16.07
C MET A 10 -13.04 3.23 -16.09
N SER A 11 -13.31 2.31 -17.00
CA SER A 11 -14.52 1.48 -16.90
C SER A 11 -14.27 0.30 -15.96
N PRO A 12 -15.17 0.01 -15.01
CA PRO A 12 -15.01 -1.10 -14.07
C PRO A 12 -15.02 -2.44 -14.79
N SER A 13 -14.52 -3.48 -14.11
CA SER A 13 -14.58 -4.85 -14.63
C SER A 13 -16.04 -5.33 -14.74
N GLY A 14 -16.29 -6.24 -15.68
CA GLY A 14 -17.64 -6.82 -15.84
C GLY A 14 -18.06 -7.70 -14.66
N GLU A 15 -17.10 -8.19 -13.86
CA GLU A 15 -17.34 -9.04 -12.69
C GLU A 15 -17.78 -8.23 -11.47
N ALA A 16 -17.24 -7.01 -11.30
CA ALA A 16 -17.53 -6.10 -10.20
C ALA A 16 -17.85 -4.69 -10.71
N PRO A 17 -19.06 -4.47 -11.28
CA PRO A 17 -19.43 -3.18 -11.88
C PRO A 17 -19.65 -2.08 -10.85
N ASP A 18 -19.78 -2.39 -9.55
CA ASP A 18 -19.96 -1.45 -8.45
C ASP A 18 -18.66 -1.11 -7.70
N GLU A 19 -17.50 -1.54 -8.20
CA GLU A 19 -16.20 -1.36 -7.54
C GLU A 19 -15.20 -0.61 -8.43
N GLY A 20 -14.35 0.19 -7.79
CA GLY A 20 -13.13 0.70 -8.41
C GLY A 20 -12.01 -0.35 -8.42
N SER A 21 -10.84 0.07 -8.85
CA SER A 21 -9.68 -0.83 -8.95
C SER A 21 -8.42 -0.13 -8.47
N ILE A 22 -7.44 -0.94 -8.09
CA ILE A 22 -6.13 -0.48 -7.64
C ILE A 22 -5.09 -1.19 -8.49
N ALA A 23 -4.09 -0.46 -8.94
CA ALA A 23 -2.90 -1.02 -9.56
C ALA A 23 -1.69 -0.61 -8.72
N VAL A 24 -0.84 -1.57 -8.36
CA VAL A 24 0.32 -1.34 -7.51
C VAL A 24 1.59 -1.63 -8.29
N GLU A 25 2.51 -0.67 -8.32
CA GLU A 25 3.82 -0.82 -8.92
C GLU A 25 4.92 -0.43 -7.93
N PHE A 26 5.91 -1.31 -7.78
CA PHE A 26 7.08 -1.08 -6.94
C PHE A 26 8.30 -0.86 -7.83
N HIS A 27 8.85 0.34 -7.75
CA HIS A 27 10.03 0.76 -8.49
C HIS A 27 11.28 0.72 -7.63
N MET A 28 12.28 0.01 -8.13
CA MET A 28 13.61 -0.05 -7.53
C MET A 28 14.62 0.61 -8.49
N PRO A 29 14.79 1.95 -8.45
CA PRO A 29 15.75 2.66 -9.31
C PRO A 29 17.21 2.40 -8.89
N PRO A 30 18.20 2.51 -9.80
CA PRO A 30 19.62 2.25 -9.49
C PRO A 30 20.22 3.09 -8.37
N ILE A 31 19.59 4.20 -8.00
CA ILE A 31 20.02 5.04 -6.86
C ILE A 31 19.84 4.34 -5.51
N CYS A 32 18.89 3.41 -5.39
CA CYS A 32 18.56 2.82 -4.09
C CYS A 32 19.53 1.74 -3.62
N SER A 33 20.22 1.06 -4.54
CA SER A 33 21.15 -0.01 -4.22
C SER A 33 22.13 -0.23 -5.37
N PRO A 34 23.42 -0.48 -5.08
CA PRO A 34 24.41 -0.84 -6.10
C PRO A 34 24.12 -2.18 -6.79
N LEU A 35 23.23 -3.01 -6.22
CA LEU A 35 22.81 -4.28 -6.81
C LEU A 35 21.87 -4.08 -8.00
N VAL A 36 21.21 -2.93 -8.07
CA VAL A 36 20.22 -2.60 -9.11
C VAL A 36 20.94 -2.00 -10.31
N ARG A 37 20.93 -2.72 -11.43
CA ARG A 37 21.59 -2.27 -12.67
C ARG A 37 20.64 -1.47 -13.55
N PRO A 38 21.08 -0.35 -14.14
CA PRO A 38 20.30 0.35 -15.16
C PRO A 38 19.92 -0.59 -16.31
N GLY A 39 18.64 -0.59 -16.69
CA GLY A 39 18.12 -1.36 -17.83
C GLY A 39 17.64 -2.80 -17.52
N ARG A 40 17.94 -3.34 -16.33
CA ARG A 40 17.35 -4.61 -15.85
C ARG A 40 16.52 -4.34 -14.60
N PRO A 41 15.21 -4.61 -14.60
CA PRO A 41 14.40 -4.52 -13.39
C PRO A 41 14.96 -5.43 -12.29
N ALA A 42 14.92 -4.96 -11.05
CA ALA A 42 15.27 -5.80 -9.90
C ALA A 42 14.27 -6.96 -9.78
N GLU A 43 14.75 -8.18 -9.56
CA GLU A 43 13.88 -9.38 -9.51
C GLU A 43 12.91 -9.35 -8.33
N VAL A 44 13.29 -8.67 -7.25
CA VAL A 44 12.45 -8.49 -6.06
C VAL A 44 11.27 -7.54 -6.29
N ALA A 45 11.40 -6.60 -7.23
CA ALA A 45 10.41 -5.57 -7.47
C ALA A 45 9.01 -6.12 -7.84
N PRO A 46 8.85 -6.98 -8.87
CA PRO A 46 7.53 -7.53 -9.20
C PRO A 46 6.95 -8.41 -8.09
N VAL A 47 7.78 -9.06 -7.28
CA VAL A 47 7.34 -9.86 -6.14
C VAL A 47 6.73 -8.96 -5.06
N ILE A 48 7.38 -7.84 -4.75
CA ILE A 48 6.86 -6.83 -3.81
C ILE A 48 5.59 -6.18 -4.38
N SER A 49 5.59 -5.77 -5.65
CA SER A 49 4.40 -5.20 -6.31
C SER A 49 3.18 -6.11 -6.13
N LYS A 50 3.33 -7.41 -6.48
CA LYS A 50 2.24 -8.36 -6.40
C LYS A 50 1.82 -8.66 -4.96
N THR A 51 2.78 -8.81 -4.06
CA THR A 51 2.50 -9.06 -2.65
C THR A 51 1.76 -7.89 -2.00
N LEU A 52 2.15 -6.65 -2.31
CA LEU A 52 1.45 -5.45 -1.83
C LEU A 52 0.03 -5.40 -2.36
N GLU A 53 -0.17 -5.64 -3.65
CA GLU A 53 -1.51 -5.71 -4.26
C GLU A 53 -2.39 -6.73 -3.53
N ASP A 54 -1.89 -7.95 -3.35
CA ASP A 54 -2.63 -9.03 -2.70
C ASP A 54 -2.98 -8.70 -1.24
N ILE A 55 -2.07 -8.04 -0.50
CA ILE A 55 -2.30 -7.63 0.91
C ILE A 55 -3.30 -6.48 0.99
N LEU A 56 -3.19 -5.47 0.13
CA LEU A 56 -4.13 -4.34 0.12
C LEU A 56 -5.55 -4.80 -0.22
N MET A 57 -5.68 -5.76 -1.14
CA MET A 57 -6.97 -6.35 -1.50
C MET A 57 -7.51 -7.30 -0.42
N SER A 58 -6.67 -8.16 0.16
CA SER A 58 -7.10 -9.17 1.16
C SER A 58 -7.32 -8.60 2.56
N SER A 59 -6.63 -7.52 2.93
CA SER A 59 -6.81 -6.87 4.24
C SER A 59 -8.17 -6.20 4.41
N GLY A 60 -8.88 -5.94 3.31
CA GLY A 60 -10.12 -5.15 3.33
C GLY A 60 -9.86 -3.72 3.78
N MET A 61 -8.64 -3.21 3.54
CA MET A 61 -8.27 -1.87 3.99
C MET A 61 -9.04 -0.78 3.26
N LEU A 62 -9.29 -1.01 1.97
CA LEU A 62 -9.83 -0.03 1.04
C LEU A 62 -11.26 -0.40 0.65
N ASN A 63 -12.18 0.55 0.80
CA ASN A 63 -13.55 0.38 0.32
C ASN A 63 -13.63 0.70 -1.19
N LEU A 64 -13.47 -0.32 -2.03
CA LEU A 64 -13.48 -0.17 -3.49
C LEU A 64 -14.80 0.40 -4.04
N LYS A 65 -15.91 0.27 -3.30
CA LYS A 65 -17.20 0.85 -3.70
C LYS A 65 -17.19 2.37 -3.66
N GLU A 66 -16.34 2.96 -2.82
CA GLU A 66 -16.16 4.42 -2.76
C GLU A 66 -15.43 4.98 -3.98
N LEU A 67 -14.68 4.11 -4.66
CA LEU A 67 -13.99 4.43 -5.91
C LEU A 67 -14.95 4.30 -7.11
N CYS A 68 -16.14 3.74 -6.96
CA CYS A 68 -17.13 3.68 -8.03
C CYS A 68 -17.84 5.04 -8.22
N LEU A 69 -17.92 5.50 -9.48
CA LEU A 69 -18.61 6.75 -9.82
C LEU A 69 -19.99 6.45 -10.39
N ILE A 70 -20.02 5.65 -11.46
CA ILE A 70 -21.23 5.19 -12.13
C ILE A 70 -21.08 3.69 -12.35
N SER A 71 -21.93 2.91 -11.68
CA SER A 71 -21.88 1.46 -11.77
C SER A 71 -21.94 0.98 -13.22
N GLY A 72 -20.97 0.15 -13.60
CA GLY A 72 -20.84 -0.44 -14.93
C GLY A 72 -20.37 0.52 -16.04
N LYS A 73 -20.11 1.80 -15.76
CA LYS A 73 -19.64 2.78 -16.76
C LYS A 73 -18.31 3.42 -16.40
N ALA A 74 -18.19 3.92 -15.17
CA ALA A 74 -17.02 4.68 -14.74
C ALA A 74 -16.71 4.41 -13.26
N SER A 75 -15.46 4.10 -12.99
CA SER A 75 -14.90 3.97 -11.65
C SER A 75 -13.47 4.51 -11.62
N TRP A 76 -12.97 4.81 -10.43
CA TRP A 76 -11.60 5.22 -10.23
C TRP A 76 -10.66 4.02 -10.25
N LEU A 77 -9.56 4.19 -10.96
CA LEU A 77 -8.35 3.39 -10.86
C LEU A 77 -7.33 4.16 -10.04
N ALA A 78 -6.96 3.63 -8.87
CA ALA A 78 -5.90 4.16 -8.05
C ALA A 78 -4.57 3.46 -8.41
N PHE A 79 -3.69 4.18 -9.08
CA PHE A 79 -2.32 3.75 -9.33
C PHE A 79 -1.45 4.13 -8.14
N LEU A 80 -1.02 3.12 -7.37
CA LEU A 80 -0.04 3.27 -6.31
C LEU A 80 1.35 2.97 -6.88
N ASP A 81 2.18 4.01 -6.95
CA ASP A 81 3.59 3.87 -7.30
C ASP A 81 4.45 4.00 -6.03
N VAL A 82 5.21 2.96 -5.71
CA VAL A 82 6.14 2.94 -4.58
C VAL A 82 7.57 2.94 -5.09
N TYR A 83 8.32 4.01 -4.81
CA TYR A 83 9.73 4.16 -5.17
C TYR A 83 10.64 3.87 -3.98
N CYS A 84 11.55 2.91 -4.17
CA CYS A 84 12.66 2.70 -3.27
C CYS A 84 13.74 3.75 -3.50
N LEU A 85 14.06 4.53 -2.46
CA LEU A 85 15.10 5.58 -2.53
C LEU A 85 16.42 5.12 -1.94
N ASN A 86 16.37 4.32 -0.87
CA ASN A 86 17.51 3.70 -0.22
C ASN A 86 17.07 2.32 0.25
N ALA A 87 17.75 1.28 -0.22
CA ALA A 87 17.46 -0.10 0.12
C ALA A 87 18.47 -0.59 1.16
N ASP A 88 18.09 -0.51 2.44
CA ASP A 88 18.90 -0.94 3.57
C ASP A 88 18.21 -2.03 4.40
N GLY A 89 17.62 -3.00 3.69
CA GLY A 89 16.88 -4.12 4.28
C GLY A 89 15.38 -3.87 4.49
N SER A 90 14.66 -4.94 4.81
CA SER A 90 13.23 -4.98 5.13
C SER A 90 12.35 -4.18 4.14
N LEU A 91 12.63 -4.35 2.83
CA LEU A 91 12.00 -3.56 1.77
C LEU A 91 10.48 -3.64 1.79
N PHE A 92 9.95 -4.83 2.06
CA PHE A 92 8.51 -5.06 2.09
C PHE A 92 7.81 -4.26 3.20
N ASP A 93 8.40 -4.24 4.40
CA ASP A 93 7.81 -3.52 5.54
C ASP A 93 7.76 -2.02 5.30
N ALA A 94 8.85 -1.47 4.78
CA ALA A 94 8.92 -0.06 4.42
C ALA A 94 7.95 0.29 3.27
N ALA A 95 7.77 -0.63 2.31
CA ALA A 95 6.85 -0.42 1.20
C ALA A 95 5.38 -0.46 1.65
N LEU A 96 5.01 -1.41 2.51
CA LEU A 96 3.65 -1.54 3.02
C LEU A 96 3.22 -0.34 3.85
N ILE A 97 4.05 0.10 4.80
CA ILE A 97 3.70 1.28 5.62
C ILE A 97 3.58 2.55 4.78
N SER A 98 4.40 2.68 3.73
CA SER A 98 4.33 3.81 2.80
C SER A 98 3.06 3.79 1.96
N ALA A 99 2.66 2.61 1.47
CA ALA A 99 1.41 2.41 0.74
C ALA A 99 0.19 2.76 1.62
N VAL A 100 0.17 2.23 2.85
CA VAL A 100 -0.85 2.51 3.86
C VAL A 100 -0.96 4.01 4.13
N ALA A 101 0.17 4.67 4.39
CA ALA A 101 0.22 6.11 4.65
C ALA A 101 -0.32 6.91 3.44
N ALA A 102 0.09 6.56 2.22
CA ALA A 102 -0.37 7.22 1.01
C ALA A 102 -1.89 7.11 0.82
N PHE A 103 -2.46 5.92 1.04
CA PHE A 103 -3.91 5.74 0.98
C PHE A 103 -4.64 6.50 2.08
N THR A 104 -4.05 6.59 3.28
CA THR A 104 -4.65 7.28 4.43
C THR A 104 -4.79 8.78 4.20
N TYR A 105 -3.85 9.35 3.43
CA TYR A 105 -3.88 10.75 3.04
C TYR A 105 -4.59 11.01 1.70
N LEU A 106 -5.02 9.97 0.98
CA LEU A 106 -5.59 10.14 -0.36
C LEU A 106 -6.93 10.90 -0.32
N GLU A 107 -6.98 12.00 -1.09
CA GLU A 107 -8.22 12.73 -1.37
C GLU A 107 -8.73 12.42 -2.77
N ILE A 108 -9.98 11.96 -2.85
CA ILE A 108 -10.66 11.77 -4.14
C ILE A 108 -11.14 13.13 -4.65
N PRO A 109 -10.73 13.54 -5.86
CA PRO A 109 -11.12 14.81 -6.42
C PRO A 109 -12.61 14.83 -6.83
N LEU A 110 -13.16 16.05 -6.90
CA LEU A 110 -14.49 16.29 -7.40
C LEU A 110 -14.61 15.90 -8.87
N VAL A 111 -15.68 15.17 -9.20
CA VAL A 111 -16.01 14.81 -10.59
C VAL A 111 -17.44 15.19 -10.94
N SER A 112 -17.60 15.63 -12.17
CA SER A 112 -18.86 15.98 -12.79
C SER A 112 -19.05 15.17 -14.06
N VAL A 113 -20.29 14.86 -14.40
CA VAL A 113 -20.63 14.11 -15.61
C VAL A 113 -21.28 15.07 -16.60
N GLY A 114 -20.77 15.07 -17.82
CA GLY A 114 -21.36 15.77 -18.96
C GLY A 114 -22.59 15.07 -19.50
N ASP A 115 -23.40 15.82 -20.22
CA ASP A 115 -24.59 15.32 -20.93
C ASP A 115 -24.23 14.21 -21.95
N ASP A 116 -22.96 14.08 -22.34
CA ASP A 116 -22.40 13.04 -23.19
C ASP A 116 -21.96 11.77 -22.43
N GLY A 117 -22.15 11.73 -21.12
CA GLY A 117 -21.75 10.63 -20.23
C GLY A 117 -20.26 10.60 -19.91
N ARG A 118 -19.48 11.62 -20.29
CA ARG A 118 -18.06 11.71 -19.95
C ARG A 118 -17.87 12.32 -18.58
N VAL A 119 -16.94 11.75 -17.81
CA VAL A 119 -16.58 12.22 -16.47
C VAL A 119 -15.45 13.24 -16.58
N PHE A 120 -15.63 14.41 -16.01
CA PHE A 120 -14.63 15.48 -15.91
C PHE A 120 -14.29 15.76 -14.45
N THR A 121 -13.01 15.93 -14.13
CA THR A 121 -12.57 16.41 -12.82
C THR A 121 -12.80 17.92 -12.70
N VAL A 122 -13.53 18.33 -11.67
CA VAL A 122 -13.88 19.75 -11.42
C VAL A 122 -12.73 20.41 -10.66
N GLY A 123 -11.62 20.64 -11.37
CA GLY A 123 -10.41 21.27 -10.82
C GLY A 123 -9.58 22.07 -11.82
N GLY A 124 -9.90 21.99 -13.12
CA GLY A 124 -9.35 22.86 -14.16
C GLY A 124 -10.21 24.10 -14.35
N ASN A 125 -9.58 25.26 -14.48
CA ASN A 125 -10.17 26.59 -14.45
C ASN A 125 -11.02 26.96 -15.69
N GLU A 126 -11.95 26.11 -16.13
CA GLU A 126 -12.81 26.39 -17.29
C GLU A 126 -14.29 26.02 -17.06
N GLY A 127 -15.14 27.06 -17.04
CA GLY A 127 -16.52 26.96 -17.52
C GLY A 127 -17.57 26.35 -16.58
N LYS A 128 -18.13 27.17 -15.69
CA LYS A 128 -19.45 26.91 -15.07
C LYS A 128 -20.53 26.73 -16.14
N ALA A 129 -21.39 25.68 -16.00
CA ALA A 129 -22.87 25.79 -15.96
C ALA A 129 -23.70 24.61 -16.53
N LYS A 130 -23.13 23.47 -16.98
CA LYS A 130 -23.94 22.33 -17.50
C LYS A 130 -23.39 20.93 -17.18
N TYR A 131 -23.15 20.64 -15.90
CA TYR A 131 -22.68 19.31 -15.50
C TYR A 131 -23.33 18.89 -14.18
N GLU A 132 -23.86 17.66 -14.11
CA GLU A 132 -24.33 17.08 -12.84
C GLU A 132 -23.10 16.65 -12.03
N LEU A 133 -22.98 17.18 -10.81
CA LEU A 133 -21.92 16.80 -9.88
C LEU A 133 -22.23 15.40 -9.33
N VAL A 134 -21.33 14.44 -9.58
CA VAL A 134 -21.45 13.08 -9.03
C VAL A 134 -21.06 13.07 -7.56
N ASN A 135 -20.06 13.86 -7.18
CA ASN A 135 -19.67 14.12 -5.79
C ASN A 135 -19.65 15.63 -5.52
N ARG A 136 -20.15 16.03 -4.35
CA ARG A 136 -20.30 17.45 -3.96
C ARG A 136 -19.08 18.03 -3.24
N GLU A 137 -18.25 17.17 -2.61
CA GLU A 137 -17.05 17.59 -1.86
C GLU A 137 -15.86 16.65 -2.15
N LYS A 138 -14.63 17.16 -1.97
CA LYS A 138 -13.44 16.31 -1.90
C LYS A 138 -13.61 15.39 -0.69
N ARG A 139 -13.43 14.08 -0.90
CA ARG A 139 -13.63 13.07 0.13
C ARG A 139 -12.36 12.29 0.37
N LYS A 140 -12.06 12.01 1.63
CA LYS A 140 -11.07 10.99 2.00
C LYS A 140 -11.68 9.60 1.82
N LEU A 141 -10.85 8.61 1.53
CA LEU A 141 -11.29 7.21 1.53
C LEU A 141 -11.54 6.73 2.97
N THR A 142 -12.60 5.97 3.17
CA THR A 142 -12.76 5.24 4.44
C THR A 142 -11.74 4.11 4.50
N ILE A 143 -10.78 4.24 5.41
CA ILE A 143 -9.79 3.18 5.67
C ILE A 143 -10.21 2.39 6.89
N THR A 144 -10.37 1.08 6.68
CA THR A 144 -10.57 0.09 7.75
C THR A 144 -9.36 -0.83 7.82
N ASN A 145 -9.22 -1.64 8.87
CA ASN A 145 -8.31 -2.80 8.88
C ASN A 145 -6.88 -2.58 8.35
N VAL A 146 -6.21 -1.51 8.77
CA VAL A 146 -4.86 -1.18 8.32
C VAL A 146 -3.87 -2.34 8.57
N PRO A 147 -3.24 -2.90 7.53
CA PRO A 147 -2.27 -3.98 7.66
C PRO A 147 -0.89 -3.44 8.03
N PHE A 148 -0.21 -4.12 8.94
CA PHE A 148 1.18 -3.87 9.29
C PHE A 148 1.99 -5.16 9.11
N SER A 149 3.16 -5.05 8.51
CA SER A 149 4.06 -6.18 8.35
C SER A 149 5.27 -6.09 9.28
N LEU A 150 5.82 -7.26 9.56
CA LEU A 150 7.11 -7.41 10.20
C LEU A 150 7.87 -8.54 9.51
N THR A 151 9.05 -8.20 9.00
CA THR A 151 10.01 -9.12 8.44
C THR A 151 11.02 -9.51 9.50
N CYS A 152 11.14 -10.81 9.72
CA CYS A 152 12.07 -11.41 10.66
C CYS A 152 13.08 -12.28 9.91
N ALA A 153 14.37 -12.08 10.19
CA ALA A 153 15.44 -12.94 9.74
C ALA A 153 15.69 -14.04 10.78
N LEU A 154 15.76 -15.29 10.32
CA LEU A 154 15.89 -16.46 11.18
C LEU A 154 17.27 -17.07 11.02
N HIS A 155 18.04 -17.09 12.11
CA HIS A 155 19.35 -17.73 12.14
C HIS A 155 19.47 -18.68 13.34
N LYS A 156 19.47 -19.98 13.04
CA LYS A 156 19.45 -21.06 14.06
C LYS A 156 18.23 -20.88 14.97
N ASP A 157 18.47 -20.71 16.28
CA ASP A 157 17.42 -20.53 17.29
C ASP A 157 17.12 -19.05 17.59
N ASN A 158 17.74 -18.11 16.85
CA ASN A 158 17.57 -16.67 17.07
C ASN A 158 16.69 -16.04 15.97
N VAL A 159 15.84 -15.11 16.41
CA VAL A 159 15.00 -14.27 15.57
C VAL A 159 15.55 -12.85 15.59
N LEU A 160 15.91 -12.32 14.42
CA LEU A 160 16.24 -10.92 14.23
C LEU A 160 15.05 -10.24 13.58
N VAL A 161 14.71 -9.05 14.05
CA VAL A 161 13.55 -8.28 13.59
C VAL A 161 14.04 -7.08 12.81
N ASP A 162 13.42 -6.79 11.66
CA ASP A 162 13.76 -5.64 10.81
C ASP A 162 15.23 -5.68 10.34
N PRO A 163 15.63 -6.71 9.58
CA PRO A 163 17.02 -6.91 9.20
C PRO A 163 17.52 -5.80 8.26
N THR A 164 18.75 -5.35 8.49
CA THR A 164 19.49 -4.44 7.61
C THR A 164 19.97 -5.14 6.33
N ALA A 165 20.41 -4.40 5.31
CA ALA A 165 20.93 -5.00 4.08
C ALA A 165 22.17 -5.89 4.33
N GLU A 166 22.97 -5.58 5.35
CA GLU A 166 24.11 -6.41 5.74
C GLU A 166 23.65 -7.75 6.33
N GLU A 167 22.67 -7.72 7.24
CA GLU A 167 22.08 -8.93 7.81
C GLU A 167 21.34 -9.75 6.75
N GLU A 168 20.71 -9.08 5.78
CA GLU A 168 20.08 -9.70 4.62
C GLU A 168 21.06 -10.45 3.72
N SER A 169 22.33 -10.02 3.67
CA SER A 169 23.35 -10.67 2.87
C SER A 169 23.91 -11.95 3.49
N ILE A 170 23.68 -12.16 4.80
CA ILE A 170 24.27 -13.26 5.59
C ILE A 170 23.23 -14.32 5.92
N ILE A 171 21.98 -13.91 6.19
CA ILE A 171 20.90 -14.80 6.56
C ILE A 171 20.19 -15.27 5.26
N GLU A 172 19.68 -16.50 5.24
CA GLU A 172 18.98 -17.03 4.06
C GLU A 172 17.50 -17.29 4.32
N THR A 173 17.10 -17.28 5.60
CA THR A 173 15.74 -17.64 6.01
C THR A 173 15.02 -16.43 6.57
N TYR A 174 13.94 -16.04 5.92
CA TYR A 174 13.12 -14.91 6.31
C TYR A 174 11.67 -15.34 6.48
N VAL A 175 11.00 -14.67 7.41
CA VAL A 175 9.56 -14.79 7.60
C VAL A 175 8.97 -13.40 7.70
N THR A 176 8.10 -13.05 6.76
CA THR A 176 7.32 -11.82 6.78
C THR A 176 5.91 -12.14 7.26
N ILE A 177 5.48 -11.47 8.31
CA ILE A 177 4.15 -11.64 8.91
C ILE A 177 3.39 -10.35 8.75
N VAL A 178 2.15 -10.45 8.27
CA VAL A 178 1.27 -9.29 8.07
C VAL A 178 0.03 -9.46 8.94
N LEU A 179 -0.22 -8.46 9.77
CA LEU A 179 -1.33 -8.42 10.72
C LEU A 179 -2.29 -7.28 10.39
N ASP A 180 -3.59 -7.52 10.49
CA ASP A 180 -4.63 -6.51 10.32
C ASP A 180 -4.81 -5.65 11.58
N SER A 181 -5.82 -4.77 11.60
CA SER A 181 -6.10 -3.94 12.77
C SER A 181 -6.62 -4.69 14.02
N SER A 182 -6.93 -5.97 13.90
CA SER A 182 -7.55 -6.83 14.91
C SER A 182 -6.64 -7.98 15.35
N ASP A 183 -5.33 -7.87 15.09
CA ASP A 183 -4.31 -8.89 15.35
C ASP A 183 -4.56 -10.23 14.65
N GLN A 184 -5.39 -10.23 13.61
CA GLN A 184 -5.57 -11.35 12.71
C GLN A 184 -4.48 -11.36 11.67
N ILE A 185 -4.09 -12.57 11.27
CA ILE A 185 -3.03 -12.79 10.31
C ILE A 185 -3.64 -12.65 8.92
N VAL A 186 -3.18 -11.66 8.17
CA VAL A 186 -3.56 -11.46 6.76
C VAL A 186 -2.72 -12.38 5.88
N SER A 187 -1.41 -12.42 6.13
CA SER A 187 -0.47 -13.20 5.34
C SER A 187 0.75 -13.60 6.17
N ILE A 188 1.30 -14.78 5.86
CA ILE A 188 2.63 -15.21 6.32
C ILE A 188 3.38 -15.67 5.08
N GLN A 189 4.55 -15.08 4.87
CA GLN A 189 5.43 -15.43 3.77
C GLN A 189 6.76 -15.90 4.30
N LYS A 190 7.17 -17.09 3.86
CA LYS A 190 8.49 -17.65 4.12
C LYS A 190 9.13 -18.00 2.79
N PRO A 191 9.83 -17.05 2.14
CA PRO A 191 10.50 -17.31 0.87
C PRO A 191 11.72 -18.21 1.13
N GLY A 192 11.56 -19.52 0.96
CA GLY A 192 12.66 -20.48 1.03
C GLY A 192 13.36 -20.55 2.39
N GLY A 193 14.64 -20.92 2.37
CA GLY A 193 15.49 -21.05 3.55
C GLY A 193 15.32 -22.36 4.33
N ALA A 194 15.93 -22.42 5.51
CA ALA A 194 15.96 -23.59 6.39
C ALA A 194 14.57 -23.92 6.98
N VAL A 195 14.42 -25.15 7.46
CA VAL A 195 13.19 -25.57 8.16
C VAL A 195 13.08 -24.78 9.47
N THR A 196 11.92 -24.16 9.69
CA THR A 196 11.65 -23.34 10.87
C THR A 196 10.66 -24.05 11.78
N SER A 197 10.91 -24.00 13.09
CA SER A 197 9.97 -24.53 14.08
C SER A 197 8.71 -23.66 14.18
N MET A 198 7.57 -24.29 14.48
CA MET A 198 6.34 -23.53 14.76
C MET A 198 6.44 -22.65 16.00
N ALA A 199 7.35 -22.96 16.94
CA ALA A 199 7.58 -22.12 18.11
C ALA A 199 8.18 -20.77 17.70
N THR A 200 9.19 -20.79 16.81
CA THR A 200 9.84 -19.59 16.27
C THR A 200 8.85 -18.73 15.47
N ILE A 201 7.96 -19.34 14.68
CA ILE A 201 6.93 -18.59 13.94
C ILE A 201 5.96 -17.91 14.92
N LYS A 202 5.54 -18.60 15.99
CA LYS A 202 4.67 -18.00 17.03
C LYS A 202 5.35 -16.84 17.75
N GLU A 203 6.64 -16.95 18.00
CA GLU A 203 7.45 -15.85 18.56
C GLU A 203 7.47 -14.65 17.60
N CYS A 204 7.71 -14.88 16.30
CA CYS A 204 7.66 -13.82 15.29
C CYS A 204 6.27 -13.15 15.23
N ILE A 205 5.18 -13.92 15.36
CA ILE A 205 3.81 -13.36 15.42
C ILE A 205 3.64 -12.48 16.66
N SER A 206 4.16 -12.91 17.82
CA SER A 206 4.10 -12.10 19.04
C SER A 206 4.88 -10.78 18.89
N LEU A 207 6.05 -10.83 18.25
CA LEU A 207 6.87 -9.64 17.97
C LEU A 207 6.16 -8.71 16.97
N ALA A 208 5.52 -9.26 15.94
CA ALA A 208 4.74 -8.50 14.96
C ALA A 208 3.59 -7.74 15.62
N LYS A 209 2.91 -8.33 16.61
CA LYS A 209 1.85 -7.64 17.37
C LYS A 209 2.38 -6.44 18.15
N ASP A 210 3.52 -6.58 18.81
CA ASP A 210 4.12 -5.47 19.56
C ASP A 210 4.60 -4.34 18.63
N ARG A 211 5.27 -4.70 17.52
CA ARG A 211 5.72 -3.74 16.50
C ARG A 211 4.54 -2.99 15.88
N ARG A 212 3.47 -3.70 15.54
CA ARG A 212 2.24 -3.13 14.99
C ARG A 212 1.66 -2.03 15.87
N ARG A 213 1.56 -2.26 17.18
CA ARG A 213 1.02 -1.26 18.12
C ARG A 213 1.81 0.05 18.06
N LYS A 214 3.14 -0.05 18.09
CA LYS A 214 4.05 1.11 18.00
C LYS A 214 3.94 1.83 16.66
N LEU A 215 3.93 1.08 15.55
CA LEU A 215 3.82 1.68 14.22
C LEU A 215 2.46 2.36 13.99
N ARG A 216 1.39 1.80 14.56
CA ARG A 216 0.06 2.42 14.51
C ARG A 216 0.04 3.77 15.21
N GLU A 217 0.62 3.87 16.41
CA GLU A 217 0.72 5.14 17.14
C GLU A 217 1.46 6.18 16.29
N ILE A 218 2.63 5.83 15.76
CA ILE A 218 3.43 6.73 14.91
C ILE A 218 2.65 7.17 13.65
N LEU A 219 1.94 6.24 13.01
CA LEU A 219 1.14 6.55 11.82
C LEU A 219 0.01 7.54 12.16
N MET A 220 -0.72 7.30 13.26
CA MET A 220 -1.82 8.17 13.68
C MET A 220 -1.31 9.56 14.06
N ASP A 221 -0.23 9.65 14.83
CA ASP A 221 0.41 10.92 15.21
C ASP A 221 0.87 11.70 13.97
N SER A 222 1.43 11.02 12.96
CA SER A 222 1.89 11.64 11.73
C SER A 222 0.74 12.14 10.86
N VAL A 223 -0.37 11.40 10.80
CA VAL A 223 -1.57 11.80 10.05
C VAL A 223 -2.21 13.02 10.70
N GLU A 224 -2.32 13.05 12.04
CA GLU A 224 -2.84 14.21 12.77
C GLU A 224 -1.96 15.46 12.56
N ALA A 225 -0.64 15.32 12.60
CA ALA A 225 0.28 16.43 12.35
C ALA A 225 0.13 17.03 10.94
N MET A 226 -0.09 16.20 9.92
CA MET A 226 -0.30 16.65 8.54
C MET A 226 -1.64 17.37 8.34
N GLU A 227 -2.68 16.99 9.07
CA GLU A 227 -3.98 17.69 9.01
C GLU A 227 -3.89 19.10 9.58
N VAL A 228 -3.07 19.32 10.61
CA VAL A 228 -2.85 20.63 11.23
C VAL A 228 -2.11 21.59 10.28
N GLU A 229 -1.07 21.11 9.59
CA GLU A 229 -0.31 21.93 8.62
C GLU A 229 -1.10 22.36 7.39
N GLN A 230 -2.19 21.67 7.03
CA GLN A 230 -3.06 22.08 5.92
C GLN A 230 -4.01 23.23 6.28
N THR A 231 -4.24 23.47 7.57
CA THR A 231 -5.16 24.51 8.07
C THR A 231 -4.50 25.86 8.36
N ASP A 232 -3.17 25.93 8.33
CA ASP A 232 -2.37 27.16 8.49
C ASP A 232 -1.93 27.77 7.14
#